data_AF-A0A966D842-F1
#
_entry.id   AF-A0A966D842-F1
#
_cell.length_a   1.000
_cell.length_b   1.000
_cell.length_c   1.000
_cell.angle_alpha   90.00
_cell.angle_beta   90.00
_cell.angle_gamma   90.00
#
_symmetry.space_group_name_H-M   'P 1'
#
loop_
_entity.id
_entity.type
_entity.pdbx_description
1 polymer ?
#
loop_
_entity_poly.entity_id
_entity_poly.type
_entity_poly.pdbx_seq_one_letter_code
_entity_poly.pdbx_strand_id
1 'polypeptide(L)'
;MIDLIFITTEIANETAKKTFEFNPIILLYALALIILTVIFIKILQNVIVNSIIGVVALLFLYYVLNIKLPFVITLIITVIFGPAGLGVMLVLKFFGIV
;
A
#
# COMPACT_ATOMS: atom_id res chain seq x y z
N MET A 1 -17.02 -50.13 -26.51
CA MET A 1 -17.13 -48.66 -26.58
C MET A 1 -17.01 -48.01 -25.20
N ILE A 2 -17.54 -48.65 -24.14
CA ILE A 2 -17.43 -48.18 -22.75
C ILE A 2 -16.00 -48.25 -22.20
N ASP A 3 -15.23 -49.32 -22.53
CA ASP A 3 -13.86 -49.49 -22.02
C ASP A 3 -12.87 -48.43 -22.52
N LEU A 4 -13.05 -47.95 -23.76
CA LEU A 4 -12.17 -46.92 -24.34
C LEU A 4 -12.38 -45.56 -23.66
N ILE A 5 -13.62 -45.26 -23.23
CA ILE A 5 -13.96 -44.04 -22.51
C ILE A 5 -13.39 -44.08 -21.09
N PHE A 6 -13.40 -45.26 -20.45
CA PHE A 6 -12.84 -45.42 -19.11
C PHE A 6 -11.31 -45.27 -19.09
N ILE A 7 -10.62 -45.82 -20.10
CA ILE A 7 -9.17 -45.69 -20.22
C ILE A 7 -8.77 -44.24 -20.53
N THR A 8 -9.51 -43.52 -21.38
CA THR A 8 -9.19 -42.11 -21.70
C THR A 8 -9.46 -41.18 -20.53
N THR A 9 -10.49 -41.42 -19.71
CA THR A 9 -10.74 -40.61 -18.50
C THR A 9 -9.71 -40.86 -17.41
N GLU A 10 -9.21 -42.10 -17.25
CA GLU A 10 -8.18 -42.43 -16.27
C GLU A 10 -6.83 -41.80 -16.62
N ILE A 11 -6.44 -41.85 -17.91
CA ILE A 11 -5.22 -41.20 -18.43
C ILE A 11 -5.31 -39.67 -18.35
N ALA A 12 -6.49 -39.09 -18.63
CA ALA A 12 -6.72 -37.65 -18.51
C ALA A 12 -6.66 -37.17 -17.04
N ASN A 13 -7.14 -38.00 -16.12
CA ASN A 13 -7.09 -37.72 -14.70
C ASN A 13 -5.66 -37.85 -14.15
N GLU A 14 -4.87 -38.84 -14.60
CA GLU A 14 -3.45 -38.93 -14.28
C GLU A 14 -2.64 -37.74 -14.81
N THR A 15 -2.89 -37.27 -16.04
CA THR A 15 -2.20 -36.09 -16.59
C THR A 15 -2.60 -34.78 -15.91
N ALA A 16 -3.88 -34.61 -15.56
CA ALA A 16 -4.35 -33.47 -14.77
C ALA A 16 -3.73 -33.47 -13.36
N LYS A 17 -3.65 -34.64 -12.73
CA LYS A 17 -3.03 -34.83 -11.41
C LYS A 17 -1.51 -34.59 -11.45
N LYS A 18 -0.85 -34.96 -12.55
CA LYS A 18 0.57 -34.70 -12.79
C LYS A 18 0.91 -33.21 -12.95
N THR A 19 -0.03 -32.41 -13.43
CA THR A 19 0.18 -30.96 -13.58
C THR A 19 0.06 -30.21 -12.24
N PHE A 20 -0.59 -30.85 -11.25
CA PHE A 20 -0.61 -30.44 -9.84
C PHE A 20 0.49 -31.12 -9.00
N GLU A 21 1.43 -31.84 -9.62
CA GLU A 21 2.65 -32.27 -8.94
C GLU A 21 3.47 -31.03 -8.62
N PHE A 22 3.40 -30.60 -7.35
CA PHE A 22 4.37 -29.77 -6.64
C PHE A 22 5.42 -29.11 -7.53
N ASN A 23 5.03 -28.09 -8.30
CA ASN A 23 5.99 -27.33 -9.06
C ASN A 23 6.65 -26.34 -8.09
N PRO A 24 7.92 -26.53 -7.71
CA PRO A 24 8.58 -25.68 -6.70
C PRO A 24 8.64 -24.21 -7.13
N ILE A 25 8.51 -23.94 -8.43
CA ILE A 25 8.45 -22.59 -8.99
C ILE A 25 7.17 -21.85 -8.57
N ILE A 26 6.03 -22.53 -8.51
CA ILE A 26 4.75 -21.94 -8.08
C ILE A 26 4.83 -21.52 -6.61
N LEU A 27 5.50 -22.32 -5.78
CA LEU A 27 5.74 -22.01 -4.37
C LEU A 27 6.60 -20.75 -4.21
N LEU A 28 7.62 -20.58 -5.08
CA LEU A 28 8.48 -19.40 -5.08
C LEU A 28 7.71 -18.12 -5.48
N TYR A 29 6.86 -18.19 -6.50
CA TYR A 29 6.02 -17.05 -6.89
C TYR A 29 5.02 -16.68 -5.79
N ALA A 30 4.40 -17.66 -5.14
CA ALA A 30 3.50 -17.42 -4.02
C ALA A 30 4.23 -16.74 -2.86
N LEU A 31 5.44 -17.19 -2.52
CA LEU A 31 6.26 -16.59 -1.47
C LEU A 31 6.65 -15.14 -1.82
N ALA A 32 7.08 -14.88 -3.06
CA ALA A 32 7.40 -13.53 -3.52
C ALA A 32 6.21 -12.59 -3.41
N LEU A 33 5.01 -13.06 -3.75
CA LEU A 33 3.77 -12.27 -3.66
C LEU A 33 3.43 -11.92 -2.21
N ILE A 34 3.60 -12.86 -1.28
CA ILE A 34 3.39 -12.63 0.15
C ILE A 34 4.37 -11.59 0.69
N ILE A 35 5.65 -11.72 0.36
CA ILE A 35 6.69 -10.76 0.77
C ILE A 35 6.34 -9.35 0.26
N LEU A 36 5.97 -9.24 -1.02
CA LEU A 36 5.59 -7.96 -1.62
C LEU A 36 4.36 -7.36 -0.92
N THR A 37 3.36 -8.19 -0.62
CA THR A 37 2.15 -7.77 0.10
C THR A 37 2.47 -7.26 1.50
N VAL A 38 3.33 -7.94 2.25
CA VAL A 38 3.74 -7.52 3.59
C VAL A 38 4.48 -6.18 3.55
N ILE A 39 5.38 -5.99 2.58
CA ILE A 39 6.09 -4.72 2.38
C ILE A 39 5.08 -3.60 2.07
N PHE A 40 4.13 -3.87 1.17
CA PHE A 40 3.11 -2.90 0.79
C PHE A 40 2.24 -2.48 1.98
N ILE A 41 1.79 -3.44 2.79
CA ILE A 41 1.02 -3.16 4.01
C ILE A 41 1.81 -2.31 5.00
N LYS A 42 3.10 -2.61 5.21
CA LYS A 42 3.96 -1.79 6.09
C LYS A 42 4.10 -0.36 5.60
N ILE A 43 4.30 -0.15 4.30
CA ILE A 43 4.38 1.18 3.71
C ILE A 43 3.04 1.91 3.87
N LEU A 44 1.93 1.24 3.63
CA LEU A 44 0.59 1.83 3.74
C LEU A 44 0.27 2.25 5.19
N GLN A 45 0.63 1.43 6.18
CA GLN A 45 0.50 1.80 7.59
C GLN A 45 1.30 3.07 7.91
N ASN A 46 2.52 3.19 7.40
CA ASN A 46 3.34 4.39 7.59
C ASN A 46 2.70 5.64 6.95
N VAL A 47 2.00 5.51 5.81
CA VAL A 47 1.28 6.63 5.19
C VAL A 47 0.13 7.11 6.09
N ILE A 48 -0.64 6.19 6.67
CA ILE A 48 -1.75 6.53 7.57
C ILE A 48 -1.22 7.23 8.82
N VAL A 49 -0.18 6.66 9.45
CA VAL A 49 0.44 7.25 10.65
C VAL A 49 1.00 8.64 10.34
N ASN A 50 1.67 8.80 9.20
CA ASN A 50 2.17 10.10 8.75
C ASN A 50 1.03 11.11 8.55
N SER A 51 -0.09 10.73 7.94
CA SER A 51 -1.24 11.62 7.77
C SER A 51 -1.77 12.13 9.13
N ILE A 52 -1.93 11.25 10.12
CA ILE A 52 -2.38 11.61 11.47
C ILE A 52 -1.38 12.56 12.15
N ILE A 53 -0.08 12.23 12.11
CA ILE A 53 0.98 13.08 12.68
C ILE A 53 0.97 14.46 11.99
N GLY A 54 0.71 14.52 10.69
CA GLY A 54 0.53 15.75 9.95
C GLY A 54 -0.58 16.61 10.55
N VAL A 55 -1.79 16.07 10.72
CA VAL A 55 -2.92 16.84 11.28
C VAL A 55 -2.60 17.32 12.70
N VAL A 56 -1.98 16.48 13.53
CA VAL A 56 -1.53 16.87 14.88
C VAL A 56 -0.52 18.02 14.82
N ALA A 57 0.45 17.96 13.91
CA ALA A 57 1.43 19.02 13.71
C ALA A 57 0.79 20.32 13.20
N LEU A 58 -0.24 20.26 12.35
CA LEU A 58 -1.01 21.43 11.91
C LEU A 58 -1.70 22.11 13.09
N LEU A 59 -2.35 21.33 13.95
CA LEU A 59 -2.98 21.85 15.17
C LEU A 59 -1.94 22.49 16.10
N PHE A 60 -0.79 21.84 16.28
CA PHE A 60 0.32 22.40 17.05
C PHE A 60 0.81 23.74 16.49
N LEU A 61 0.98 23.84 15.16
CA LEU A 61 1.38 25.08 14.48
C LEU A 61 0.37 26.22 14.67
N TYR A 62 -0.92 25.91 14.58
CA TYR A 62 -1.98 26.90 14.69
C TYR A 62 -2.18 27.38 16.13
N TYR A 63 -2.24 26.44 17.09
CA TYR A 63 -2.57 26.76 18.49
C TYR A 63 -1.35 27.15 19.34
N VAL A 64 -0.21 26.49 19.15
CA VAL A 64 0.99 26.73 19.98
C VAL A 64 1.85 27.82 19.35
N LEU A 65 2.15 27.71 18.04
CA LEU A 65 3.06 28.63 17.36
C LEU A 65 2.34 29.85 16.74
N ASN A 66 1.01 29.90 16.76
CA ASN A 66 0.20 30.99 16.20
C ASN A 66 0.55 31.33 14.74
N ILE A 67 1.01 30.35 13.96
CA ILE A 67 1.40 30.54 12.57
C ILE A 67 0.13 30.58 11.71
N LYS A 68 -0.23 31.79 11.25
CA LYS A 68 -1.36 32.02 10.34
C LYS A 68 -1.09 31.45 8.93
N LEU A 69 -1.37 30.16 8.72
CA LEU A 69 -1.37 29.52 7.40
C LEU A 69 -2.81 29.50 6.85
N PRO A 70 -3.00 29.45 5.52
CA PRO A 70 -4.33 29.24 4.95
C PRO A 70 -4.83 27.85 5.36
N PHE A 71 -5.73 27.83 6.33
CA PHE A 71 -6.15 26.61 7.03
C PHE A 71 -6.66 25.54 6.08
N VAL A 72 -7.55 25.91 5.14
CA VAL A 72 -8.16 24.96 4.20
C VAL A 72 -7.12 24.30 3.30
N ILE A 73 -6.24 25.10 2.69
CA ILE A 73 -5.20 24.59 1.77
C ILE A 73 -4.23 23.71 2.53
N THR A 74 -3.80 24.16 3.71
CA THR A 74 -2.84 23.43 4.53
C THR A 74 -3.44 22.11 5.03
N LEU A 75 -4.71 22.10 5.44
CA LEU A 75 -5.42 20.89 5.84
C LEU A 75 -5.46 19.86 4.70
N ILE A 76 -5.84 20.27 3.48
CA ILE A 76 -5.91 19.39 2.31
C ILE A 76 -4.54 18.75 2.03
N ILE A 77 -3.49 19.57 2.00
CA ILE A 77 -2.12 19.10 1.74
C ILE A 77 -1.63 18.16 2.84
N THR A 78 -1.96 18.46 4.10
CA THR A 78 -1.57 17.65 5.26
C THR A 78 -2.30 16.31 5.27
N VAL A 79 -3.57 16.25 4.84
CA VAL A 79 -4.30 14.98 4.75
C VAL A 79 -3.69 14.07 3.69
N ILE A 80 -3.29 14.63 2.54
CA ILE A 80 -2.72 13.87 1.41
C ILE A 80 -1.25 13.47 1.67
N PHE A 81 -0.44 14.40 2.17
CA PHE A 81 1.02 14.25 2.27
C PHE A 81 1.56 14.17 3.71
N GLY A 82 0.68 14.25 4.73
CA GLY A 82 1.09 14.18 6.13
C GLY A 82 2.01 15.33 6.56
N PRO A 83 3.07 15.06 7.34
CA PRO A 83 3.93 16.10 7.91
C PRO A 83 4.86 16.70 6.84
N ALA A 84 5.18 15.95 5.78
CA ALA A 84 5.96 16.44 4.66
C ALA A 84 5.23 17.57 3.92
N GLY A 85 3.92 17.42 3.73
CA GLY A 85 3.06 18.47 3.16
C GLY A 85 3.07 19.75 3.99
N LEU A 86 3.04 19.62 5.32
CA LEU A 86 3.21 20.77 6.22
C LEU A 86 4.56 21.44 6.09
N GLY A 87 5.63 20.65 5.98
CA GLY A 87 6.98 21.18 5.77
C GLY A 87 7.05 22.08 4.54
N VAL A 88 6.49 21.63 3.42
CA VAL A 88 6.40 22.44 2.19
C VAL A 88 5.60 23.72 2.44
N MET A 89 4.48 23.64 3.17
CA MET A 89 3.66 24.82 3.44
C MET A 89 4.37 25.85 4.32
N LEU A 90 5.18 25.39 5.29
CA LEU A 90 6.01 26.26 6.11
C LEU A 90 7.13 26.91 5.29
N VAL A 91 7.74 26.17 4.36
CA VAL A 91 8.75 26.71 3.46
C VAL A 91 8.13 27.77 2.53
N LEU A 92 6.97 27.49 1.93
CA LEU A 92 6.26 28.45 1.08
C LEU A 92 5.90 29.73 1.85
N LYS A 93 5.49 29.58 3.11
CA LYS A 93 5.25 30.70 4.01
C LYS A 93 6.53 31.46 4.37
N PHE A 94 7.63 30.76 4.58
CA PHE A 94 8.93 31.39 4.82
C PHE A 94 9.37 32.26 3.64
N PHE A 95 9.06 31.86 2.41
CA PHE A 95 9.29 32.65 1.20
C PHE A 95 8.21 33.71 0.89
N GLY A 96 7.18 33.84 1.73
CA GLY A 96 6.13 34.85 1.57
C GLY A 96 5.16 34.60 0.40
N ILE A 97 5.16 33.38 -0.16
CA ILE A 97 4.23 32.98 -1.22
C ILE A 97 2.83 32.72 -0.63
N VAL A 98 2.78 32.31 0.64
CA VAL A 98 1.56 31.87 1.35
C VAL A 98 1.49 32.41 2.78
#